data_AF-A0A8D0A8Z0-F1
#
_entry.id   AF-A0A8D0A8Z0-F1
#
_cell.length_a   1.000
_cell.length_b   1.000
_cell.length_c   1.000
_cell.angle_alpha   90.00
_cell.angle_beta   90.00
_cell.angle_gamma   90.00
#
_symmetry.space_group_name_H-M   'P 1'
#
loop_
_entity.id
_entity.type
_entity.pdbx_description
1 polymer ?
#
loop_
_entity_poly.entity_id
_entity_poly.type
_entity_poly.pdbx_seq_one_letter_code
_entity_poly.pdbx_strand_id
1 'polypeptide(L)'
;MTASAAGIYGNFGQANYSAAKLGMLGLANTLAIEGRKYNIHCNTIAPVAGSRLTETVMPPDLVASLKPEYVAPMVLWLCHEQCQESGALFEVGAGWIGKLRWERSQGCIVRQKNQPMTPEAVRDQWDKICDFTDATKPTSIQESLQSVVDVLSRVESEEEVSANPAAAAASASGINPAVGQKLPPSTFTFTHTQCILYALGVGMSTKDPDHLRFLYEGHEDFSCLPTFGVITSQAAMMDGGLSSIPGLNIDFTQVLHGEQYLELYKPLPTSGISFFAIKHTFNVLSIINTYNGDELICYSQFSVFVVGAGGFGGKRTSEKAKVRIPCLSYKIRHREPKQYPFPLRLQAALYRLSGDWNPLHIDPSFAAMAGFKAPILHGLCSFGFAARHVLKHYADNDPSRFKAIKVRFAKPVMPGQSLQTEMWKEGNRIHIQCKVKETDAVVLTGAYVDLHGTSEGGGLQSELVFAEIGRRIKDTGSELVKKVNAVFGWEITKAGKNPAAQWTIDLKNGNGSLHRGPYSGKADVTFTVSDEDFMEVVQGKLNPQKAFFSGKLKVRGNIMLSQKLEVILKDYAKL
;
A
#
# COMPACT_ATOMS: atom_id res chain seq x y z
N MET A 1 5.96 -10.74 -39.76
CA MET A 1 7.16 -11.58 -40.01
C MET A 1 6.87 -13.04 -39.66
N THR A 2 7.61 -13.99 -40.24
CA THR A 2 7.37 -15.43 -40.03
C THR A 2 8.63 -16.14 -39.53
N ALA A 3 8.65 -16.47 -38.24
CA ALA A 3 9.62 -17.34 -37.58
C ALA A 3 9.17 -18.81 -37.61
N SER A 4 9.71 -19.65 -36.74
CA SER A 4 9.31 -21.06 -36.55
C SER A 4 9.79 -21.57 -35.21
N ALA A 5 9.17 -22.65 -34.70
CA ALA A 5 9.64 -23.36 -33.50
C ALA A 5 11.11 -23.81 -33.63
N ALA A 6 11.54 -24.24 -34.82
CA ALA A 6 12.95 -24.57 -35.10
C ALA A 6 13.88 -23.36 -34.92
N GLY A 7 13.42 -22.15 -35.25
CA GLY A 7 14.17 -20.93 -34.97
C GLY A 7 14.22 -20.58 -33.47
N ILE A 8 13.12 -20.77 -32.76
CA ILE A 8 13.00 -20.38 -31.34
C ILE A 8 13.74 -21.35 -30.41
N TYR A 9 13.57 -22.66 -30.64
CA TYR A 9 14.05 -23.71 -29.74
C TYR A 9 15.21 -24.53 -30.33
N GLY A 10 15.53 -24.34 -31.61
CA GLY A 10 16.48 -25.16 -32.35
C GLY A 10 15.85 -26.44 -32.92
N ASN A 11 16.46 -26.98 -33.98
CA ASN A 11 16.13 -28.30 -34.50
C ASN A 11 17.35 -28.97 -35.17
N PHE A 12 17.45 -30.29 -35.07
CA PHE A 12 18.56 -31.05 -35.62
C PHE A 12 18.66 -30.88 -37.15
N GLY A 13 19.88 -30.67 -37.67
CA GLY A 13 20.14 -30.54 -39.10
C GLY A 13 19.61 -29.27 -39.78
N GLN A 14 19.11 -28.29 -39.02
CA GLN A 14 18.44 -27.09 -39.55
C GLN A 14 19.10 -25.77 -39.11
N ALA A 15 20.42 -25.72 -38.92
CA ALA A 15 21.11 -24.54 -38.41
C ALA A 15 20.88 -23.26 -39.26
N ASN A 16 20.97 -23.39 -40.59
CA ASN A 16 20.70 -22.30 -41.54
C ASN A 16 19.26 -21.80 -41.46
N TYR A 17 18.29 -22.71 -41.42
CA TYR A 17 16.87 -22.39 -41.33
C TYR A 17 16.52 -21.75 -39.97
N SER A 18 17.05 -22.30 -38.88
CA SER A 18 16.82 -21.81 -37.52
C SER A 18 17.38 -20.40 -37.34
N ALA A 19 18.61 -20.16 -37.80
CA ALA A 19 19.24 -18.84 -37.79
C ALA A 19 18.43 -17.81 -38.58
N ALA A 20 18.00 -18.14 -39.80
CA ALA A 20 17.19 -17.25 -40.62
C ALA A 20 15.84 -16.93 -39.94
N LYS A 21 15.18 -17.93 -39.36
CA LYS A 21 13.85 -17.78 -38.75
C LYS A 21 13.87 -17.00 -37.45
N LEU A 22 14.88 -17.18 -36.60
CA LEU A 22 15.03 -16.35 -35.41
C LEU A 22 15.52 -14.94 -35.77
N GLY A 23 16.33 -14.80 -36.82
CA GLY A 23 16.72 -13.49 -37.37
C GLY A 23 15.52 -12.63 -37.78
N MET A 24 14.44 -13.24 -38.30
CA MET A 24 13.20 -12.53 -38.61
C MET A 24 12.53 -11.90 -37.38
N LEU A 25 12.65 -12.51 -36.20
CA LEU A 25 12.16 -11.94 -34.95
C LEU A 25 12.99 -10.71 -34.56
N GLY A 26 14.32 -10.81 -34.63
CA GLY A 26 15.21 -9.67 -34.38
C GLY A 26 14.91 -8.49 -35.31
N LEU A 27 14.73 -8.75 -36.60
CA LEU A 27 14.31 -7.73 -37.58
C LEU A 27 12.96 -7.12 -37.23
N ALA A 28 11.96 -7.94 -36.88
CA ALA A 28 10.62 -7.45 -36.50
C ALA A 28 10.65 -6.54 -35.28
N ASN A 29 11.45 -6.89 -34.26
CA ASN A 29 11.58 -6.11 -33.03
C ASN A 29 12.11 -4.70 -33.31
N THR A 30 13.11 -4.57 -34.18
CA THR A 30 13.65 -3.26 -34.57
C THR A 30 12.64 -2.47 -35.39
N LEU A 31 12.00 -3.09 -36.40
CA LEU A 31 11.00 -2.43 -37.24
C LEU A 31 9.77 -1.96 -36.43
N ALA A 32 9.36 -2.72 -35.41
CA ALA A 32 8.28 -2.34 -34.49
C ALA A 32 8.60 -1.05 -33.72
N ILE A 33 9.87 -0.83 -33.37
CA ILE A 33 10.33 0.38 -32.68
C ILE A 33 10.39 1.56 -33.67
N GLU A 34 11.01 1.35 -34.84
CA GLU A 34 11.14 2.38 -35.88
C GLU A 34 9.80 2.87 -36.42
N GLY A 35 8.85 1.94 -36.60
CA GLY A 35 7.51 2.18 -37.14
C GLY A 35 6.53 2.83 -36.15
N ARG A 36 6.80 2.79 -34.84
CA ARG A 36 5.86 3.22 -33.79
C ARG A 36 5.35 4.64 -33.98
N LYS A 37 6.24 5.58 -34.30
CA LYS A 37 5.88 7.01 -34.51
C LYS A 37 4.98 7.25 -35.73
N TYR A 38 4.87 6.26 -36.62
CA TYR A 38 4.09 6.30 -37.85
C TYR A 38 2.87 5.38 -37.79
N ASN A 39 2.54 4.82 -36.62
CA ASN A 39 1.48 3.81 -36.47
C ASN A 39 1.71 2.57 -37.36
N ILE A 40 2.98 2.20 -37.57
CA ILE A 40 3.38 1.00 -38.31
C ILE A 40 3.73 -0.08 -37.30
N HIS A 41 2.89 -1.12 -37.21
CA HIS A 41 3.09 -2.25 -36.31
C HIS A 41 3.80 -3.41 -37.02
N CYS A 42 4.70 -4.10 -36.32
CA CYS A 42 5.39 -5.27 -36.85
C CYS A 42 5.38 -6.39 -35.81
N ASN A 43 4.75 -7.52 -36.14
CA ASN A 43 4.66 -8.69 -35.28
C ASN A 43 5.23 -9.93 -35.97
N THR A 44 5.58 -10.94 -35.19
CA THR A 44 6.13 -12.21 -35.67
C THR A 44 5.23 -13.37 -35.30
N ILE A 45 4.98 -14.27 -36.24
CA ILE A 45 4.33 -15.56 -35.98
C ILE A 45 5.30 -16.72 -36.23
N ALA A 46 5.17 -17.79 -35.47
CA ALA A 46 5.87 -19.05 -35.59
C ALA A 46 4.83 -20.16 -35.84
N PRO A 47 4.42 -20.36 -37.10
CA PRO A 47 3.36 -21.29 -37.42
C PRO A 47 3.80 -22.75 -37.33
N VAL A 48 2.92 -23.59 -36.81
CA VAL A 48 2.97 -25.05 -36.90
C VAL A 48 1.88 -25.49 -37.87
N ALA A 49 2.30 -25.82 -39.10
CA ALA A 49 1.40 -26.24 -40.16
C ALA A 49 1.95 -27.47 -40.90
N GLY A 50 1.04 -28.31 -41.39
CA GLY A 50 1.32 -29.37 -42.34
C GLY A 50 1.74 -28.73 -43.65
N SER A 51 3.03 -28.79 -43.94
CA SER A 51 3.61 -28.31 -45.18
C SER A 51 4.09 -29.50 -45.99
N ARG A 52 4.31 -29.31 -47.30
CA ARG A 52 4.96 -30.31 -48.16
C ARG A 52 6.30 -30.82 -47.61
N LEU A 53 6.94 -30.02 -46.75
CA LEU A 53 8.22 -30.32 -46.09
C LEU A 53 8.08 -31.17 -44.82
N THR A 54 6.90 -31.20 -44.18
CA THR A 54 6.62 -31.98 -42.96
C THR A 54 5.76 -33.21 -43.22
N GLU A 55 5.15 -33.30 -44.41
CA GLU A 55 4.31 -34.40 -44.88
C GLU A 55 5.04 -35.75 -44.97
N THR A 56 6.35 -35.75 -45.24
CA THR A 56 7.16 -36.98 -45.34
C THR A 56 7.69 -37.49 -44.00
N VAL A 57 7.47 -36.74 -42.91
CA VAL A 57 8.06 -37.01 -41.58
C VAL A 57 6.99 -37.28 -40.52
N MET A 58 5.78 -36.71 -40.67
CA MET A 58 4.69 -36.83 -39.71
C MET A 58 3.61 -37.83 -40.17
N PRO A 59 2.88 -38.48 -39.24
CA PRO A 59 1.74 -39.32 -39.60
C PRO A 59 0.66 -38.54 -40.38
N PRO A 60 -0.01 -39.14 -41.39
CA PRO A 60 -0.99 -38.45 -42.23
C PRO A 60 -2.13 -37.77 -41.45
N ASP A 61 -2.62 -38.40 -40.38
CA ASP A 61 -3.72 -37.87 -39.56
C ASP A 61 -3.30 -36.59 -38.80
N LEU A 62 -2.03 -36.49 -38.42
CA LEU A 62 -1.47 -35.31 -37.77
C LEU A 62 -1.28 -34.16 -38.77
N VAL A 63 -0.79 -34.47 -39.97
CA VAL A 63 -0.67 -33.50 -41.07
C VAL A 63 -2.04 -32.93 -41.45
N ALA A 64 -3.06 -33.79 -41.54
CA ALA A 64 -4.44 -33.39 -41.82
C ALA A 64 -5.05 -32.47 -40.75
N SER A 65 -4.53 -32.52 -39.52
CA SER A 65 -4.96 -31.68 -38.39
C SER A 65 -4.22 -30.34 -38.31
N LEU A 66 -3.08 -30.20 -39.00
CA LEU A 66 -2.25 -28.99 -39.00
C LEU A 66 -2.54 -28.08 -40.20
N LYS A 67 -3.80 -27.76 -40.43
CA LYS A 67 -4.22 -27.01 -41.61
C LYS A 67 -3.81 -25.52 -41.55
N PRO A 68 -3.29 -24.91 -42.63
CA PRO A 68 -2.93 -23.49 -42.67
C PRO A 68 -4.08 -22.52 -42.33
N GLU A 69 -5.32 -22.94 -42.55
CA GLU A 69 -6.54 -22.20 -42.22
C GLU A 69 -6.66 -21.90 -40.72
N TYR A 70 -6.00 -22.69 -39.86
CA TYR A 70 -5.93 -22.41 -38.43
C TYR A 70 -4.91 -21.33 -38.05
N VAL A 71 -4.02 -20.95 -38.98
CA VAL A 71 -3.04 -19.87 -38.80
C VAL A 71 -3.59 -18.53 -39.32
N ALA A 72 -4.38 -18.56 -40.40
CA ALA A 72 -4.84 -17.37 -41.10
C ALA A 72 -5.57 -16.33 -40.20
N PRO A 73 -6.48 -16.72 -39.28
CA PRO A 73 -7.15 -15.75 -38.40
C PRO A 73 -6.20 -14.93 -37.54
N MET A 74 -5.11 -15.54 -37.06
CA MET A 74 -4.12 -14.84 -36.24
C MET A 74 -3.37 -13.79 -37.07
N VAL A 75 -3.03 -14.12 -38.31
CA VAL A 75 -2.40 -13.17 -39.25
C VAL A 75 -3.34 -12.00 -39.54
N LEU A 76 -4.61 -12.29 -39.84
CA LEU A 76 -5.61 -11.26 -40.10
C LEU A 76 -5.82 -10.34 -38.90
N TRP A 77 -5.88 -10.90 -37.68
CA TRP A 77 -6.01 -10.09 -36.46
C TRP A 77 -4.80 -9.17 -36.26
N LEU A 78 -3.57 -9.67 -36.42
CA LEU A 78 -2.37 -8.83 -36.30
C LEU A 78 -2.26 -7.73 -37.38
N CYS A 79 -2.98 -7.88 -38.50
CA CYS A 79 -3.06 -6.89 -39.57
C CYS A 79 -4.33 -6.03 -39.52
N HIS A 80 -5.22 -6.26 -38.54
CA HIS A 80 -6.47 -5.51 -38.41
C HIS A 80 -6.21 -4.13 -37.79
N GLU A 81 -6.95 -3.11 -38.22
CA GLU A 81 -6.76 -1.71 -37.77
C GLU A 81 -6.95 -1.53 -36.25
N GLN A 82 -7.75 -2.38 -35.61
CA GLN A 82 -8.00 -2.34 -34.17
C GLN A 82 -6.88 -2.99 -33.35
N CYS A 83 -5.97 -3.75 -33.99
CA CYS A 83 -4.93 -4.47 -33.27
C CYS A 83 -3.77 -3.53 -32.89
N GLN A 84 -3.60 -3.32 -31.58
CA GLN A 84 -2.57 -2.45 -31.01
C GLN A 84 -1.26 -3.20 -30.68
N GLU A 85 -1.17 -4.49 -31.03
CA GLU A 85 0.01 -5.29 -30.74
C GLU A 85 1.16 -4.91 -31.69
N SER A 86 2.38 -4.77 -31.18
CA SER A 86 3.58 -4.51 -31.97
C SER A 86 4.83 -5.07 -31.26
N GLY A 87 5.75 -5.66 -32.02
CA GLY A 87 6.97 -6.29 -31.50
C GLY A 87 6.74 -7.63 -30.81
N ALA A 88 5.57 -8.27 -31.01
CA ALA A 88 5.25 -9.54 -30.37
C ALA A 88 5.65 -10.76 -31.19
N LEU A 89 5.80 -11.89 -30.50
CA LEU A 89 5.99 -13.22 -31.06
C LEU A 89 4.83 -14.14 -30.66
N PHE A 90 4.27 -14.86 -31.61
CA PHE A 90 3.20 -15.82 -31.36
C PHE A 90 3.49 -17.18 -31.99
N GLU A 91 3.29 -18.26 -31.27
CA GLU A 91 3.14 -19.60 -31.85
C GLU A 91 1.68 -19.84 -32.21
N VAL A 92 1.44 -20.51 -33.34
CA VAL A 92 0.08 -20.73 -33.85
C VAL A 92 -0.01 -22.02 -34.65
N GLY A 93 -0.99 -22.86 -34.37
CA GLY A 93 -1.26 -24.09 -35.12
C GLY A 93 -2.39 -24.91 -34.51
N ALA A 94 -3.09 -25.70 -35.33
CA ALA A 94 -4.21 -26.58 -34.90
C ALA A 94 -5.32 -25.89 -34.06
N GLY A 95 -5.50 -24.57 -34.21
CA GLY A 95 -6.47 -23.80 -33.42
C GLY A 95 -5.95 -23.33 -32.05
N TRP A 96 -4.70 -23.60 -31.70
CA TRP A 96 -4.02 -23.06 -30.53
C TRP A 96 -3.15 -21.85 -30.92
N ILE A 97 -3.14 -20.82 -30.07
CA ILE A 97 -2.32 -19.61 -30.22
C ILE A 97 -1.70 -19.28 -28.85
N GLY A 98 -0.37 -19.11 -28.82
CA GLY A 98 0.37 -18.73 -27.62
C GLY A 98 1.28 -17.53 -27.88
N LYS A 99 1.30 -16.54 -26.98
CA LYS A 99 2.26 -15.42 -27.04
C LYS A 99 3.56 -15.81 -26.33
N LEU A 100 4.69 -15.60 -27.00
CA LEU A 100 6.02 -15.84 -26.45
C LEU A 100 6.70 -14.52 -26.06
N ARG A 101 7.58 -14.61 -25.06
CA ARG A 101 8.48 -13.53 -24.63
C ARG A 101 9.78 -14.10 -24.08
N TRP A 102 10.81 -13.28 -24.02
CA TRP A 102 12.06 -13.62 -23.34
C TRP A 102 11.91 -13.43 -21.83
N GLU A 103 12.56 -14.31 -21.08
CA GLU A 103 12.69 -14.26 -19.62
C GLU A 103 14.18 -14.39 -19.26
N ARG A 104 14.62 -13.66 -18.25
CA ARG A 104 16.02 -13.54 -17.84
C ARG A 104 16.11 -13.73 -16.33
N SER A 105 16.98 -14.63 -15.86
CA SER A 105 17.30 -14.76 -14.44
C SER A 105 17.75 -13.42 -13.82
N GLN A 106 17.74 -13.31 -12.49
CA GLN A 106 18.31 -12.14 -11.81
C GLN A 106 19.83 -12.02 -12.03
N GLY A 107 20.48 -13.15 -12.30
CA GLY A 107 21.92 -13.24 -12.43
C GLY A 107 22.62 -13.08 -11.08
N CYS A 108 23.95 -12.96 -11.12
CA CYS A 108 24.77 -12.77 -9.94
C CYS A 108 25.99 -11.90 -10.27
N ILE A 109 26.43 -11.07 -9.32
CA ILE A 109 27.70 -10.35 -9.43
C ILE A 109 28.79 -11.33 -9.03
N VAL A 110 29.64 -11.67 -9.99
CA VAL A 110 30.74 -12.63 -9.79
C VAL A 110 32.13 -11.98 -9.82
N ARG A 111 32.21 -10.68 -10.10
CA ARG A 111 33.47 -9.92 -10.08
C ARG A 111 33.65 -9.21 -8.73
N GLN A 112 34.91 -9.05 -8.32
CA GLN A 112 35.30 -8.28 -7.14
C GLN A 112 36.14 -7.08 -7.58
N LYS A 113 36.17 -6.02 -6.75
CA LYS A 113 37.01 -4.85 -7.05
C LYS A 113 38.50 -5.23 -7.01
N ASN A 114 39.27 -4.66 -7.95
CA ASN A 114 40.72 -4.83 -8.06
C ASN A 114 41.21 -6.29 -8.21
N GLN A 115 40.33 -7.24 -8.53
CA GLN A 115 40.69 -8.62 -8.81
C GLN A 115 40.35 -9.01 -10.26
N PRO A 116 41.17 -9.87 -10.89
CA PRO A 116 40.82 -10.42 -12.19
C PRO A 116 39.58 -11.31 -12.07
N MET A 117 38.69 -11.23 -13.06
CA MET A 117 37.56 -12.14 -13.17
C MET A 117 38.06 -13.55 -13.49
N THR A 118 37.72 -14.54 -12.65
CA THR A 118 38.13 -15.94 -12.84
C THR A 118 36.98 -16.84 -13.29
N PRO A 119 37.25 -17.92 -14.05
CA PRO A 119 36.24 -18.93 -14.37
C PRO A 119 35.61 -19.57 -13.13
N GLU A 120 36.39 -19.74 -12.05
CA GLU A 120 35.94 -20.34 -10.80
C GLU A 120 34.86 -19.49 -10.11
N ALA A 121 34.99 -18.16 -10.14
CA ALA A 121 33.98 -17.28 -9.56
C ALA A 121 32.63 -17.35 -10.31
N VAL A 122 32.64 -17.67 -11.62
CA VAL A 122 31.42 -17.98 -12.38
C VAL A 122 30.86 -19.34 -11.97
N ARG A 123 31.70 -20.38 -11.93
CA ARG A 123 31.33 -21.75 -11.55
C ARG A 123 30.67 -21.77 -10.16
N ASP A 124 31.27 -21.08 -9.19
CA ASP A 124 30.84 -21.12 -7.79
C ASP A 124 29.52 -20.38 -7.55
N GLN A 125 29.05 -19.57 -8.50
CA GLN A 125 27.74 -18.92 -8.47
C GLN A 125 26.80 -19.43 -9.58
N TRP A 126 27.13 -20.52 -10.27
CA TRP A 126 26.41 -20.99 -11.44
C TRP A 126 24.92 -21.23 -11.16
N ASP A 127 24.60 -21.87 -10.03
CA ASP A 127 23.22 -22.14 -9.63
C ASP A 127 22.40 -20.86 -9.50
N LYS A 128 22.97 -19.78 -8.97
CA LYS A 128 22.29 -18.48 -8.87
C LYS A 128 22.19 -17.76 -10.22
N ILE A 129 23.22 -17.86 -11.06
CA ILE A 129 23.20 -17.29 -12.41
C ILE A 129 22.06 -17.90 -13.24
N CYS A 130 21.81 -19.20 -13.05
CA CYS A 130 20.79 -19.96 -13.75
C CYS A 130 19.44 -20.03 -13.02
N ASP A 131 19.24 -19.31 -11.91
CA ASP A 131 17.99 -19.34 -11.14
C ASP A 131 16.91 -18.43 -11.77
N PHE A 132 15.78 -19.03 -12.14
CA PHE A 132 14.62 -18.35 -12.72
C PHE A 132 13.49 -18.07 -11.71
N THR A 133 13.66 -18.39 -10.43
CA THR A 133 12.62 -18.22 -9.39
C THR A 133 12.08 -16.79 -9.34
N ASP A 134 12.97 -15.80 -9.40
CA ASP A 134 12.64 -14.37 -9.42
C ASP A 134 12.93 -13.70 -10.77
N ALA A 135 12.69 -14.39 -11.89
CA ALA A 135 13.12 -13.91 -13.21
C ALA A 135 12.49 -12.57 -13.66
N THR A 136 13.26 -11.82 -14.44
CA THR A 136 12.89 -10.55 -15.07
C THR A 136 12.47 -10.73 -16.53
N LYS A 137 11.67 -9.81 -17.06
CA LYS A 137 11.18 -9.83 -18.46
C LYS A 137 11.51 -8.51 -19.16
N PRO A 138 12.80 -8.22 -19.41
CA PRO A 138 13.20 -6.96 -20.03
C PRO A 138 12.57 -6.81 -21.41
N THR A 139 11.92 -5.67 -21.65
CA THR A 139 11.23 -5.35 -22.91
C THR A 139 11.97 -4.32 -23.76
N SER A 140 13.07 -3.76 -23.23
CA SER A 140 13.89 -2.75 -23.90
C SER A 140 15.38 -2.95 -23.61
N ILE A 141 16.23 -2.34 -24.45
CA ILE A 141 17.68 -2.34 -24.26
C ILE A 141 18.04 -1.61 -22.95
N GLN A 142 17.33 -0.53 -22.63
CA GLN A 142 17.51 0.26 -21.41
C GLN A 142 17.28 -0.58 -20.16
N GLU A 143 16.18 -1.34 -20.11
CA GLU A 143 15.89 -2.28 -19.01
C GLU A 143 16.95 -3.39 -18.90
N SER A 144 17.46 -3.86 -20.04
CA SER A 144 18.52 -4.88 -20.05
C SER A 144 19.83 -4.36 -19.44
N LEU A 145 20.21 -3.13 -19.76
CA LEU A 145 21.46 -2.50 -19.30
C LEU A 145 21.45 -2.07 -17.83
N GLN A 146 20.28 -1.89 -17.22
CA GLN A 146 20.16 -1.47 -15.82
C GLN A 146 20.97 -2.37 -14.87
N SER A 147 20.91 -3.69 -15.07
CA SER A 147 21.64 -4.65 -14.24
C SER A 147 23.16 -4.47 -14.31
N VAL A 148 23.71 -4.04 -15.46
CA VAL A 148 25.15 -3.79 -15.62
C VAL A 148 25.56 -2.50 -14.90
N VAL A 149 24.72 -1.45 -14.98
CA VAL A 149 24.94 -0.20 -14.24
C VAL A 149 24.90 -0.45 -12.73
N ASP A 150 24.00 -1.30 -12.27
CA ASP A 150 23.94 -1.74 -10.87
C ASP A 150 25.20 -2.50 -10.45
N VAL A 151 25.78 -3.33 -11.34
CA VAL A 151 27.07 -4.01 -11.10
C VAL A 151 28.23 -3.01 -11.03
N LEU A 152 28.25 -2.00 -11.89
CA LEU A 152 29.30 -0.96 -11.89
C LEU A 152 29.30 -0.19 -10.57
N SER A 153 28.13 0.29 -10.16
CA SER A 153 27.98 1.04 -8.92
C SER A 153 28.32 0.22 -7.67
N ARG A 154 27.94 -1.07 -7.62
CA ARG A 154 28.23 -1.95 -6.47
C ARG A 154 29.72 -2.26 -6.32
N VAL A 155 30.41 -2.57 -7.41
CA VAL A 155 31.83 -2.96 -7.35
C VAL A 155 32.75 -1.75 -7.12
N GLU A 156 32.38 -0.56 -7.58
CA GLU A 156 33.11 0.67 -7.24
C GLU A 156 33.04 0.98 -5.74
N SER A 157 31.95 0.60 -5.08
CA SER A 157 31.69 0.87 -3.66
C SER A 157 32.43 -0.02 -2.65
N GLU A 158 33.09 -1.10 -3.09
CA GLU A 158 33.88 -1.99 -2.22
C GLU A 158 35.29 -1.39 -2.00
N GLU A 159 35.60 -0.66 -0.91
CA GLU A 159 36.99 -0.23 -0.62
C GLU A 159 37.86 -1.36 -0.01
N GLU A 160 39.17 -1.32 -0.31
CA GLU A 160 40.19 -2.32 0.06
C GLU A 160 40.34 -2.52 1.57
N VAL A 161 40.22 -3.78 2.03
CA VAL A 161 40.74 -4.21 3.33
C VAL A 161 41.88 -5.21 3.07
N SER A 162 43.10 -4.69 3.14
CA SER A 162 44.35 -5.47 3.08
C SER A 162 44.55 -6.32 4.35
N ALA A 163 45.14 -7.50 4.14
CA ALA A 163 45.26 -8.60 5.09
C ALA A 163 46.21 -8.33 6.27
N ASN A 164 45.75 -8.59 7.50
CA ASN A 164 46.59 -9.09 8.60
C ASN A 164 45.75 -9.67 9.77
N PRO A 165 45.75 -10.98 10.05
CA PRO A 165 44.87 -11.62 11.05
C PRO A 165 45.49 -11.72 12.46
N ALA A 166 46.16 -10.67 12.96
CA ALA A 166 46.84 -10.72 14.27
C ALA A 166 46.71 -9.47 15.16
N ALA A 167 45.76 -8.57 14.88
CA ALA A 167 45.43 -7.43 15.75
C ALA A 167 43.94 -7.35 16.11
N ALA A 168 43.23 -8.48 16.06
CA ALA A 168 41.82 -8.60 16.38
C ALA A 168 41.58 -8.56 17.91
N ALA A 169 41.74 -7.38 18.51
CA ALA A 169 41.20 -7.10 19.85
C ALA A 169 40.86 -5.62 20.13
N ALA A 170 41.15 -4.66 19.23
CA ALA A 170 40.91 -3.25 19.56
C ALA A 170 40.70 -2.35 18.32
N SER A 171 39.55 -2.47 17.63
CA SER A 171 39.02 -1.39 16.76
C SER A 171 37.65 -1.74 16.16
N ALA A 172 36.63 -1.89 17.00
CA ALA A 172 35.24 -1.79 16.55
C ALA A 172 34.80 -0.31 16.61
N SER A 173 35.11 0.47 15.58
CA SER A 173 34.55 1.82 15.44
C SER A 173 34.56 2.28 13.99
N GLY A 174 33.38 2.28 13.35
CA GLY A 174 33.23 2.82 12.00
C GLY A 174 31.82 2.66 11.40
N ILE A 175 30.77 3.09 12.09
CA ILE A 175 29.49 3.38 11.41
C ILE A 175 29.56 4.84 10.94
N ASN A 176 29.82 5.04 9.65
CA ASN A 176 29.59 6.35 9.02
C ASN A 176 28.06 6.52 8.86
N PRO A 177 27.46 7.67 9.20
CA PRO A 177 26.02 7.80 9.34
C PRO A 177 25.31 7.78 7.97
N ALA A 178 24.61 6.69 7.65
CA ALA A 178 23.68 6.59 6.52
C ALA A 178 22.40 7.41 6.76
N VAL A 179 22.55 8.73 6.91
CA VAL A 179 21.46 9.68 7.14
C VAL A 179 20.89 10.11 5.80
N GLY A 180 19.64 9.72 5.51
CA GLY A 180 18.87 10.30 4.40
C GLY A 180 19.01 9.62 3.03
N GLN A 181 19.56 8.41 2.96
CA GLN A 181 19.57 7.65 1.72
C GLN A 181 18.14 7.23 1.32
N LYS A 182 17.80 7.46 0.05
CA LYS A 182 16.57 6.97 -0.58
C LYS A 182 16.89 5.61 -1.21
N LEU A 183 16.21 4.56 -0.77
CA LEU A 183 16.38 3.22 -1.36
C LEU A 183 15.46 3.04 -2.59
N PRO A 184 15.78 2.09 -3.49
CA PRO A 184 14.96 1.80 -4.66
C PRO A 184 13.53 1.47 -4.25
N PRO A 185 12.53 1.91 -5.03
CA PRO A 185 11.15 1.56 -4.75
C PRO A 185 10.95 0.05 -4.93
N SER A 186 10.33 -0.59 -3.96
CA SER A 186 9.82 -1.96 -4.09
C SER A 186 8.34 -1.93 -4.41
N THR A 187 7.86 -3.04 -4.99
CA THR A 187 6.46 -3.23 -5.37
C THR A 187 5.87 -4.35 -4.53
N PHE A 188 4.72 -4.09 -3.89
CA PHE A 188 3.95 -5.11 -3.18
C PHE A 188 2.58 -5.30 -3.82
N THR A 189 2.24 -6.54 -4.16
CA THR A 189 0.95 -6.95 -4.74
C THR A 189 0.18 -7.78 -3.73
N PHE A 190 -1.13 -7.53 -3.59
CA PHE A 190 -1.99 -8.35 -2.75
C PHE A 190 -3.42 -8.44 -3.27
N THR A 191 -4.12 -9.46 -2.81
CA THR A 191 -5.54 -9.71 -3.05
C THR A 191 -6.29 -9.81 -1.72
N HIS A 192 -7.61 -10.00 -1.78
CA HIS A 192 -8.45 -10.23 -0.60
C HIS A 192 -7.91 -11.36 0.28
N THR A 193 -7.26 -12.37 -0.31
CA THR A 193 -6.61 -13.48 0.41
C THR A 193 -5.62 -12.99 1.46
N GLN A 194 -4.73 -12.06 1.10
CA GLN A 194 -3.75 -11.52 2.06
C GLN A 194 -4.42 -10.65 3.14
N CYS A 195 -5.47 -9.91 2.78
CA CYS A 195 -6.25 -9.12 3.74
C CYS A 195 -6.90 -10.03 4.80
N ILE A 196 -7.56 -11.12 4.36
CA ILE A 196 -8.23 -12.10 5.21
C ILE A 196 -7.20 -12.84 6.08
N LEU A 197 -6.09 -13.29 5.46
CA LEU A 197 -5.02 -13.98 6.17
C LEU A 197 -4.43 -13.11 7.29
N TYR A 198 -4.18 -11.82 6.99
CA TYR A 198 -3.76 -10.87 8.02
C TYR A 198 -4.81 -10.69 9.11
N ALA A 199 -6.09 -10.52 8.74
CA ALA A 199 -7.18 -10.36 9.69
C ALA A 199 -7.26 -11.53 10.67
N LEU A 200 -7.18 -12.77 10.17
CA LEU A 200 -7.08 -13.99 10.99
C LEU A 200 -5.80 -14.00 11.85
N GLY A 201 -4.66 -13.62 11.26
CA GLY A 201 -3.37 -13.52 11.92
C GLY A 201 -3.31 -12.50 13.06
N VAL A 202 -4.18 -11.48 13.04
CA VAL A 202 -4.37 -10.53 14.15
C VAL A 202 -5.62 -10.85 14.98
N GLY A 203 -6.17 -12.05 14.82
CA GLY A 203 -7.15 -12.69 15.69
C GLY A 203 -8.61 -12.48 15.32
N MET A 204 -8.94 -11.91 14.15
CA MET A 204 -10.34 -11.82 13.72
C MET A 204 -10.92 -13.21 13.61
N SER A 205 -12.21 -13.34 13.89
CA SER A 205 -12.86 -14.65 14.05
C SER A 205 -14.32 -14.54 13.66
N THR A 206 -14.83 -15.58 13.01
CA THR A 206 -16.24 -15.74 12.63
C THR A 206 -17.18 -15.89 13.83
N LYS A 207 -16.65 -16.04 15.06
CA LYS A 207 -17.45 -16.03 16.29
C LYS A 207 -18.10 -14.67 16.57
N ASP A 208 -17.46 -13.59 16.13
CA ASP A 208 -17.95 -12.23 16.24
C ASP A 208 -18.57 -11.84 14.87
N PRO A 209 -19.89 -11.62 14.77
CA PRO A 209 -20.54 -11.35 13.49
C PRO A 209 -20.00 -10.10 12.77
N ASP A 210 -19.57 -9.08 13.52
CA ASP A 210 -19.00 -7.85 13.00
C ASP A 210 -17.58 -8.01 12.41
N HIS A 211 -16.94 -9.17 12.60
CA HIS A 211 -15.67 -9.49 11.96
C HIS A 211 -15.83 -10.04 10.54
N LEU A 212 -17.04 -10.45 10.14
CA LEU A 212 -17.27 -11.07 8.83
C LEU A 212 -16.86 -10.14 7.68
N ARG A 213 -17.02 -8.82 7.86
CA ARG A 213 -16.56 -7.78 6.93
C ARG A 213 -15.05 -7.78 6.64
N PHE A 214 -14.24 -8.48 7.45
CA PHE A 214 -12.79 -8.62 7.24
C PHE A 214 -12.38 -10.03 6.82
N LEU A 215 -13.33 -10.97 6.81
CA LEU A 215 -13.06 -12.40 6.65
C LEU A 215 -13.76 -13.03 5.44
N TYR A 216 -14.75 -12.34 4.87
CA TYR A 216 -15.49 -12.82 3.72
C TYR A 216 -15.51 -11.76 2.62
N GLU A 217 -14.82 -12.06 1.52
CA GLU A 217 -14.68 -11.21 0.34
C GLU A 217 -16.02 -10.89 -0.36
N GLY A 218 -17.05 -11.73 -0.13
CA GLY A 218 -18.42 -11.48 -0.61
C GLY A 218 -19.30 -10.66 0.33
N HIS A 219 -18.78 -10.18 1.46
CA HIS A 219 -19.52 -9.27 2.35
C HIS A 219 -19.68 -7.89 1.68
N GLU A 220 -20.85 -7.27 1.76
CA GLU A 220 -21.14 -5.97 1.09
C GLU A 220 -20.15 -4.87 1.50
N ASP A 221 -19.80 -4.82 2.79
CA ASP A 221 -18.79 -3.92 3.33
C ASP A 221 -17.39 -4.56 3.49
N PHE A 222 -17.02 -5.52 2.64
CA PHE A 222 -15.72 -6.18 2.73
C PHE A 222 -14.59 -5.15 2.72
N SER A 223 -13.76 -5.18 3.76
CA SER A 223 -12.75 -4.15 4.00
C SER A 223 -11.44 -4.77 4.47
N CYS A 224 -10.34 -4.06 4.19
CA CYS A 224 -9.03 -4.40 4.71
C CYS A 224 -8.82 -3.76 6.10
N LEU A 225 -8.20 -4.48 7.04
CA LEU A 225 -7.87 -3.90 8.34
C LEU A 225 -6.84 -2.77 8.20
N PRO A 226 -7.02 -1.62 8.87
CA PRO A 226 -6.10 -0.48 8.73
C PRO A 226 -4.62 -0.82 8.95
N THR A 227 -4.32 -1.68 9.92
CA THR A 227 -2.94 -2.05 10.26
C THR A 227 -2.27 -2.99 9.25
N PHE A 228 -3.00 -3.49 8.25
CA PHE A 228 -2.41 -4.18 7.11
C PHE A 228 -1.45 -3.28 6.32
N GLY A 229 -1.60 -1.95 6.40
CA GLY A 229 -0.65 -1.00 5.80
C GLY A 229 0.78 -1.10 6.35
N VAL A 230 0.96 -1.72 7.52
CA VAL A 230 2.32 -2.05 8.00
C VAL A 230 2.90 -3.21 7.19
N ILE A 231 2.11 -4.19 6.75
CA ILE A 231 2.58 -5.34 5.98
C ILE A 231 3.14 -4.90 4.62
N THR A 232 2.44 -4.00 3.93
CA THR A 232 2.90 -3.43 2.66
C THR A 232 4.24 -2.71 2.83
N SER A 233 4.38 -1.93 3.91
CA SER A 233 5.60 -1.23 4.24
C SER A 233 6.71 -2.16 4.74
N GLN A 234 6.35 -3.25 5.44
CA GLN A 234 7.29 -4.24 5.96
C GLN A 234 7.91 -5.04 4.82
N ALA A 235 7.13 -5.42 3.82
CA ALA A 235 7.65 -6.07 2.62
C ALA A 235 8.76 -5.22 1.99
N ALA A 236 8.54 -3.91 1.86
CA ALA A 236 9.57 -2.98 1.39
C ALA A 236 10.76 -2.79 2.34
N MET A 237 10.57 -3.00 3.64
CA MET A 237 11.66 -2.99 4.60
C MET A 237 12.52 -4.25 4.48
N MET A 238 11.92 -5.40 4.19
CA MET A 238 12.55 -6.72 4.11
C MET A 238 13.13 -7.02 2.72
N ASP A 239 12.57 -6.44 1.66
CA ASP A 239 13.12 -6.46 0.30
C ASP A 239 14.42 -5.61 0.26
N GLY A 240 15.56 -6.30 0.35
CA GLY A 240 16.90 -5.68 0.47
C GLY A 240 17.32 -5.28 1.91
N GLY A 241 16.40 -5.22 2.88
CA GLY A 241 16.73 -5.18 4.33
C GLY A 241 17.43 -3.93 4.87
N LEU A 242 17.87 -3.99 6.14
CA LEU A 242 18.92 -3.12 6.72
C LEU A 242 20.29 -3.39 6.08
N SER A 243 20.44 -4.57 5.47
CA SER A 243 21.63 -5.06 4.75
C SER A 243 21.92 -4.29 3.46
N SER A 244 20.94 -3.61 2.86
CA SER A 244 21.15 -2.76 1.68
C SER A 244 21.67 -1.36 2.01
N ILE A 245 21.86 -1.03 3.29
CA ILE A 245 22.40 0.25 3.72
C ILE A 245 23.93 0.16 3.70
N PRO A 246 24.62 0.89 2.78
CA PRO A 246 26.07 0.87 2.71
C PRO A 246 26.69 1.32 4.04
N GLY A 247 27.63 0.53 4.56
CA GLY A 247 28.35 0.82 5.81
C GLY A 247 27.70 0.30 7.10
N LEU A 248 26.58 -0.44 7.01
CA LEU A 248 25.86 -0.98 8.17
C LEU A 248 25.95 -2.52 8.21
N ASN A 249 26.96 -3.09 8.87
CA ASN A 249 27.07 -4.53 9.09
C ASN A 249 26.31 -4.92 10.36
N ILE A 250 25.02 -5.24 10.23
CA ILE A 250 24.14 -5.55 11.38
C ILE A 250 23.84 -7.05 11.42
N ASP A 251 24.17 -7.68 12.55
CA ASP A 251 23.67 -8.99 12.91
C ASP A 251 22.16 -8.91 13.24
N PHE A 252 21.34 -9.51 12.37
CA PHE A 252 19.87 -9.52 12.52
C PHE A 252 19.38 -10.21 13.80
N THR A 253 20.18 -11.07 14.44
CA THR A 253 19.81 -11.66 15.73
C THR A 253 19.76 -10.61 16.86
N GLN A 254 20.41 -9.47 16.66
CA GLN A 254 20.48 -8.36 17.62
C GLN A 254 19.54 -7.20 17.26
N VAL A 255 18.67 -7.39 16.27
CA VAL A 255 17.77 -6.36 15.77
C VAL A 255 16.40 -6.51 16.41
N LEU A 256 16.03 -5.55 17.27
CA LEU A 256 14.75 -5.48 17.94
C LEU A 256 13.87 -4.39 17.34
N HIS A 257 12.65 -4.75 16.94
CA HIS A 257 11.64 -3.77 16.57
C HIS A 257 11.10 -3.10 17.84
N GLY A 258 11.45 -1.84 18.08
CA GLY A 258 11.09 -1.15 19.33
C GLY A 258 9.91 -0.19 19.24
N GLU A 259 9.67 0.46 18.09
CA GLU A 259 8.47 1.30 17.90
C GLU A 259 7.94 1.19 16.48
N GLN A 260 6.62 1.31 16.35
CA GLN A 260 5.92 1.37 15.07
C GLN A 260 5.01 2.60 15.04
N TYR A 261 5.00 3.28 13.90
CA TYR A 261 3.97 4.26 13.56
C TYR A 261 3.38 3.93 12.18
N LEU A 262 2.08 4.09 12.03
CA LEU A 262 1.37 3.99 10.76
C LEU A 262 0.37 5.15 10.68
N GLU A 263 0.30 5.81 9.54
CA GLU A 263 -0.72 6.81 9.21
C GLU A 263 -1.31 6.47 7.83
N LEU A 264 -2.64 6.43 7.76
CA LEU A 264 -3.39 6.22 6.53
C LEU A 264 -3.90 7.57 6.04
N TYR A 265 -3.60 7.88 4.79
CA TYR A 265 -4.17 9.05 4.10
C TYR A 265 -5.48 8.69 3.41
N LYS A 266 -5.65 7.41 3.06
CA LYS A 266 -6.87 6.81 2.53
C LYS A 266 -7.06 5.41 3.12
N PRO A 267 -8.31 4.90 3.17
CA PRO A 267 -8.55 3.50 3.48
C PRO A 267 -7.77 2.58 2.53
N LEU A 268 -7.28 1.45 3.05
CA LEU A 268 -6.56 0.48 2.24
C LEU A 268 -7.54 -0.22 1.29
N PRO A 269 -7.18 -0.41 0.01
CA PRO A 269 -8.00 -1.20 -0.88
C PRO A 269 -7.98 -2.68 -0.46
N THR A 270 -8.97 -3.45 -0.93
CA THR A 270 -9.12 -4.90 -0.68
C THR A 270 -8.31 -5.77 -1.65
N SER A 271 -7.69 -5.15 -2.64
CA SER A 271 -6.68 -5.72 -3.54
C SER A 271 -5.84 -4.59 -4.14
N GLY A 272 -4.58 -4.83 -4.50
CA GLY A 272 -3.74 -3.81 -5.14
C GLY A 272 -2.53 -4.42 -5.83
N ILE A 273 -2.18 -3.88 -7.00
CA ILE A 273 -1.14 -4.45 -7.88
C ILE A 273 0.24 -3.89 -7.56
N SER A 274 0.38 -2.62 -7.22
CA SER A 274 1.71 -2.06 -6.97
C SER A 274 1.72 -0.95 -5.95
N PHE A 275 2.18 -1.28 -4.74
CA PHE A 275 2.52 -0.27 -3.75
C PHE A 275 3.99 0.14 -3.89
N PHE A 276 4.24 1.41 -4.25
CA PHE A 276 5.61 1.95 -4.28
C PHE A 276 6.02 2.38 -2.88
N ALA A 277 7.14 1.87 -2.39
CA ALA A 277 7.67 2.22 -1.09
C ALA A 277 8.91 3.11 -1.19
N ILE A 278 8.84 4.38 -0.77
CA ILE A 278 10.03 5.22 -0.65
C ILE A 278 10.59 5.10 0.76
N LYS A 279 11.75 4.43 0.89
CA LYS A 279 12.43 4.23 2.17
C LYS A 279 13.48 5.31 2.42
N HIS A 280 13.39 5.97 3.58
CA HIS A 280 14.44 6.84 4.13
C HIS A 280 14.92 6.26 5.45
N THR A 281 16.22 5.97 5.56
CA THR A 281 16.82 5.54 6.82
C THR A 281 17.54 6.70 7.51
N PHE A 282 17.33 6.82 8.82
CA PHE A 282 18.03 7.74 9.72
C PHE A 282 18.50 6.94 10.94
N ASN A 283 19.68 6.34 10.88
CA ASN A 283 20.21 5.43 11.91
C ASN A 283 19.24 4.25 12.17
N VAL A 284 18.57 4.27 13.33
CA VAL A 284 17.60 3.29 13.86
C VAL A 284 16.16 3.50 13.37
N LEU A 285 15.92 4.46 12.47
CA LEU A 285 14.60 4.85 12.02
C LEU A 285 14.46 4.62 10.50
N SER A 286 13.50 3.82 10.08
CA SER A 286 13.11 3.65 8.67
C SER A 286 11.74 4.26 8.43
N ILE A 287 11.62 5.16 7.46
CA ILE A 287 10.37 5.78 7.03
C ILE A 287 10.01 5.24 5.66
N ILE A 288 8.77 4.81 5.46
CA ILE A 288 8.29 4.18 4.23
C ILE A 288 6.96 4.83 3.82
N ASN A 289 6.95 5.46 2.65
CA ASN A 289 5.73 6.00 2.02
C ASN A 289 5.23 5.04 0.96
N THR A 290 3.97 4.66 1.04
CA THR A 290 3.34 3.65 0.20
C THR A 290 2.30 4.28 -0.73
N TYR A 291 2.47 4.14 -2.04
CA TYR A 291 1.61 4.77 -3.06
C TYR A 291 0.83 3.76 -3.89
N ASN A 292 -0.39 4.09 -4.32
CA ASN A 292 -1.14 3.37 -5.36
C ASN A 292 -1.25 4.29 -6.58
N GLY A 293 -0.51 3.98 -7.66
CA GLY A 293 -0.26 4.97 -8.71
C GLY A 293 0.45 6.20 -8.13
N ASP A 294 -0.08 7.39 -8.38
CA ASP A 294 0.47 8.65 -7.87
C ASP A 294 -0.09 9.04 -6.48
N GLU A 295 -1.02 8.26 -5.93
CA GLU A 295 -1.70 8.59 -4.68
C GLU A 295 -0.99 7.99 -3.47
N LEU A 296 -0.61 8.83 -2.49
CA LEU A 296 -0.08 8.36 -1.21
C LEU A 296 -1.19 7.71 -0.38
N ILE A 297 -1.04 6.44 -0.04
CA ILE A 297 -2.03 5.66 0.72
C ILE A 297 -1.64 5.59 2.20
N CYS A 298 -0.39 5.21 2.50
CA CYS A 298 0.07 5.13 3.89
C CYS A 298 1.51 5.57 4.09
N TYR A 299 1.76 6.15 5.26
CA TYR A 299 3.08 6.47 5.80
C TYR A 299 3.34 5.52 6.96
N SER A 300 4.49 4.86 6.94
CA SER A 300 4.93 3.95 8.00
C SER A 300 6.31 4.35 8.51
N GLN A 301 6.52 4.24 9.81
CA GLN A 301 7.81 4.51 10.44
C GLN A 301 8.15 3.38 11.42
N PHE A 302 9.21 2.64 11.08
CA PHE A 302 9.78 1.55 11.86
C PHE A 302 10.96 2.09 12.67
N SER A 303 10.94 1.91 13.98
CA SER A 303 12.07 2.19 14.86
C SER A 303 12.67 0.90 15.37
N VAL A 304 13.92 0.67 15.00
CA VAL A 304 14.63 -0.59 15.19
C VAL A 304 15.84 -0.36 16.07
N PHE A 305 15.95 -1.08 17.18
CA PHE A 305 17.09 -1.03 18.07
C PHE A 305 18.05 -2.16 17.73
N VAL A 306 19.33 -1.85 17.57
CA VAL A 306 20.38 -2.86 17.42
C VAL A 306 21.06 -3.01 18.78
N VAL A 307 20.86 -4.16 19.42
CA VAL A 307 21.50 -4.48 20.70
C VAL A 307 23.02 -4.47 20.52
N GLY A 308 23.76 -3.94 21.49
CA GLY A 308 25.23 -3.83 21.43
C GLY A 308 25.78 -2.68 20.57
N ALA A 309 24.97 -2.09 19.66
CA ALA A 309 25.39 -0.94 18.87
C ALA A 309 25.11 0.40 19.60
N GLY A 310 26.12 1.26 19.76
CA GLY A 310 26.00 2.52 20.49
C GLY A 310 27.32 3.30 20.58
N GLY A 311 27.36 4.37 21.40
CA GLY A 311 28.62 5.06 21.76
C GLY A 311 29.15 6.13 20.81
N PHE A 312 28.46 6.41 19.70
CA PHE A 312 28.92 7.28 18.60
C PHE A 312 28.51 8.77 18.72
N GLY A 313 28.07 9.24 19.89
CA GLY A 313 27.85 10.68 20.15
C GLY A 313 26.70 11.34 19.37
N GLY A 314 25.76 10.59 18.79
CA GLY A 314 24.60 11.13 18.06
C GLY A 314 23.57 11.84 18.94
N LYS A 315 22.74 12.70 18.33
CA LYS A 315 21.63 13.39 19.04
C LYS A 315 20.68 12.35 19.65
N ARG A 316 20.32 12.53 20.93
CA ARG A 316 19.40 11.66 21.68
C ARG A 316 17.95 11.71 21.16
N THR A 317 17.61 12.73 20.37
CA THR A 317 16.30 12.96 19.80
C THR A 317 16.42 13.21 18.30
N SER A 318 15.37 12.84 17.56
CA SER A 318 15.24 13.12 16.13
C SER A 318 13.94 13.87 15.91
N GLU A 319 14.00 15.01 15.23
CA GLU A 319 12.81 15.79 14.83
C GLU A 319 11.93 15.02 13.83
N LYS A 320 12.47 13.98 13.18
CA LYS A 320 11.74 13.13 12.22
C LYS A 320 10.99 11.98 12.89
N ALA A 321 11.32 11.64 14.13
CA ALA A 321 10.66 10.57 14.86
C ALA A 321 9.29 11.04 15.35
N LYS A 322 8.24 10.26 15.08
CA LYS A 322 6.89 10.57 15.59
C LYS A 322 6.88 10.44 17.10
N VAL A 323 6.53 11.54 17.76
CA VAL A 323 6.64 11.73 19.21
C VAL A 323 5.76 10.73 19.94
N ARG A 324 6.35 10.02 20.90
CA ARG A 324 5.61 9.25 21.91
C ARG A 324 4.94 10.22 22.86
N ILE A 325 3.74 9.89 23.29
CA ILE A 325 3.14 10.59 24.42
C ILE A 325 3.65 9.87 25.69
N PRO A 326 4.22 10.60 26.68
CA PRO A 326 4.53 10.00 27.97
C PRO A 326 3.30 9.27 28.48
N CYS A 327 3.47 8.09 29.11
CA CYS A 327 2.35 7.44 29.81
C CYS A 327 1.72 8.50 30.72
N LEU A 328 0.52 8.95 30.35
CA LEU A 328 -0.18 9.98 31.08
C LEU A 328 -0.35 9.43 32.50
N SER A 329 0.18 10.14 33.50
CA SER A 329 -0.10 9.90 34.92
C SER A 329 -1.55 10.24 35.29
N TYR A 330 -2.43 10.33 34.29
CA TYR A 330 -3.79 10.78 34.41
C TYR A 330 -4.60 9.80 35.26
N LYS A 331 -5.02 10.28 36.42
CA LYS A 331 -6.18 9.78 37.15
C LYS A 331 -7.42 9.94 36.25
N ILE A 332 -7.67 9.02 35.32
CA ILE A 332 -8.92 9.02 34.56
C ILE A 332 -9.98 8.23 35.34
N ARG A 333 -11.06 8.95 35.65
CA ARG A 333 -12.34 8.42 36.10
C ARG A 333 -12.98 7.68 34.92
N HIS A 334 -13.48 6.48 35.20
CA HIS A 334 -14.10 5.52 34.29
C HIS A 334 -13.18 4.76 33.33
N ARG A 335 -13.09 3.45 33.60
CA ARG A 335 -12.69 2.45 32.63
C ARG A 335 -13.27 1.08 33.03
N GLU A 336 -13.79 0.35 32.06
CA GLU A 336 -13.84 -1.11 32.16
C GLU A 336 -12.82 -1.71 31.17
N PRO A 337 -11.90 -2.57 31.63
CA PRO A 337 -11.09 -3.37 30.73
C PRO A 337 -11.96 -4.41 30.03
N LYS A 338 -12.06 -4.36 28.69
CA LYS A 338 -12.70 -5.43 27.92
C LYS A 338 -11.69 -6.54 27.64
N GLN A 339 -12.06 -7.75 28.04
CA GLN A 339 -11.27 -8.95 27.83
C GLN A 339 -11.61 -9.53 26.46
N TYR A 340 -10.62 -9.65 25.58
CA TYR A 340 -10.78 -10.33 24.30
C TYR A 340 -10.27 -11.76 24.43
N PRO A 341 -11.03 -12.77 23.99
CA PRO A 341 -10.64 -14.16 24.19
C PRO A 341 -9.37 -14.52 23.41
N PHE A 342 -8.37 -14.99 24.17
CA PHE A 342 -7.19 -15.81 23.85
C PHE A 342 -6.62 -15.76 22.42
N PRO A 343 -5.38 -15.27 22.21
CA PRO A 343 -4.65 -15.58 20.99
C PRO A 343 -4.32 -17.07 20.95
N LEU A 344 -4.34 -17.63 19.74
CA LEU A 344 -4.10 -19.04 19.51
C LEU A 344 -2.65 -19.39 19.90
N ARG A 345 -2.38 -20.61 20.38
CA ARG A 345 -0.98 -21.09 20.53
C ARG A 345 -0.21 -21.04 19.20
N LEU A 346 -0.93 -21.12 18.08
CA LEU A 346 -0.43 -21.01 16.72
C LEU A 346 -0.48 -19.58 16.16
N GLN A 347 -0.72 -18.55 16.99
CA GLN A 347 -0.90 -17.16 16.50
C GLN A 347 0.32 -16.66 15.73
N ALA A 348 1.54 -16.91 16.23
CA ALA A 348 2.77 -16.53 15.54
C ALA A 348 2.97 -17.31 14.22
N ALA A 349 2.59 -18.60 14.21
CA ALA A 349 2.66 -19.45 13.03
C ALA A 349 1.69 -18.99 11.92
N LEU A 350 0.54 -18.44 12.29
CA LEU A 350 -0.43 -17.86 11.35
C LEU A 350 0.00 -16.46 10.90
N TYR A 351 0.37 -15.57 11.84
CA TYR A 351 0.70 -14.18 11.54
C TYR A 351 1.92 -14.05 10.62
N ARG A 352 2.95 -14.90 10.79
CA ARG A 352 4.14 -14.88 9.92
C ARG A 352 3.82 -15.07 8.43
N LEU A 353 2.70 -15.73 8.10
CA LEU A 353 2.26 -15.90 6.71
C LEU A 353 1.88 -14.57 6.04
N SER A 354 1.75 -13.48 6.82
CA SER A 354 1.60 -12.12 6.29
C SER A 354 2.93 -11.46 5.88
N GLY A 355 4.10 -12.07 6.12
CA GLY A 355 5.37 -11.60 5.54
C GLY A 355 6.59 -11.59 6.48
N ASP A 356 6.40 -11.68 7.79
CA ASP A 356 7.51 -11.69 8.76
C ASP A 356 7.93 -13.12 9.11
N TRP A 357 8.88 -13.65 8.34
CA TRP A 357 9.35 -15.02 8.42
C TRP A 357 10.43 -15.27 9.49
N ASN A 358 10.79 -14.26 10.30
CA ASN A 358 11.88 -14.35 11.27
C ASN A 358 11.77 -15.62 12.15
N PRO A 359 12.81 -16.49 12.18
CA PRO A 359 12.79 -17.74 12.95
C PRO A 359 12.53 -17.55 14.45
N LEU A 360 12.83 -16.37 15.01
CA LEU A 360 12.54 -15.99 16.41
C LEU A 360 11.09 -16.29 16.85
N HIS A 361 10.16 -16.28 15.90
CA HIS A 361 8.73 -16.44 16.17
C HIS A 361 8.20 -17.87 15.98
N ILE A 362 9.05 -18.83 15.59
CA ILE A 362 8.60 -20.21 15.32
C ILE A 362 9.61 -21.29 15.73
N ASP A 363 10.92 -21.03 15.63
CA ASP A 363 11.98 -22.00 15.91
C ASP A 363 12.46 -21.85 17.37
N PRO A 364 12.27 -22.88 18.23
CA PRO A 364 12.72 -22.84 19.62
C PRO A 364 14.23 -22.66 19.77
N SER A 365 15.03 -23.24 18.89
CA SER A 365 16.49 -23.15 18.94
C SER A 365 16.96 -21.72 18.66
N PHE A 366 16.35 -21.09 17.65
CA PHE A 366 16.64 -19.70 17.31
C PHE A 366 16.19 -18.73 18.40
N ALA A 367 15.00 -18.94 18.98
CA ALA A 367 14.52 -18.14 20.10
C ALA A 367 15.44 -18.24 21.33
N ALA A 368 15.96 -19.44 21.62
CA ALA A 368 16.92 -19.66 22.70
C ALA A 368 18.25 -18.93 22.46
N MET A 369 18.78 -18.96 21.24
CA MET A 369 19.99 -18.20 20.87
C MET A 369 19.79 -16.69 21.05
N ALA A 370 18.60 -16.17 20.76
CA ALA A 370 18.23 -14.77 20.97
C ALA A 370 17.89 -14.41 22.43
N GLY A 371 18.05 -15.35 23.38
CA GLY A 371 17.86 -15.12 24.81
C GLY A 371 16.42 -15.30 25.31
N PHE A 372 15.52 -15.89 24.51
CA PHE A 372 14.14 -16.18 24.90
C PHE A 372 13.95 -17.64 25.27
N LYS A 373 13.09 -17.92 26.26
CA LYS A 373 12.82 -19.30 26.70
C LYS A 373 12.02 -20.14 25.70
N ALA A 374 11.33 -19.48 24.77
CA ALA A 374 10.53 -20.09 23.71
C ALA A 374 10.22 -19.02 22.65
N PRO A 375 9.71 -19.40 21.46
CA PRO A 375 9.33 -18.45 20.43
C PRO A 375 8.30 -17.44 20.93
N ILE A 376 8.54 -16.16 20.63
CA ILE A 376 7.68 -15.05 21.05
C ILE A 376 6.74 -14.67 19.91
N LEU A 377 5.58 -14.08 20.24
CA LEU A 377 4.67 -13.50 19.27
C LEU A 377 5.28 -12.23 18.66
N HIS A 378 5.05 -11.98 17.37
CA HIS A 378 5.46 -10.76 16.71
C HIS A 378 4.90 -9.52 17.42
N GLY A 379 5.73 -8.50 17.63
CA GLY A 379 5.27 -7.22 18.17
C GLY A 379 4.16 -6.61 17.31
N LEU A 380 4.31 -6.69 15.97
CA LEU A 380 3.31 -6.22 15.02
C LEU A 380 2.00 -7.00 15.04
N CYS A 381 2.00 -8.26 15.50
CA CYS A 381 0.77 -9.01 15.78
C CYS A 381 0.05 -8.40 16.99
N SER A 382 0.75 -8.18 18.10
CA SER A 382 0.18 -7.53 19.30
C SER A 382 -0.34 -6.11 19.01
N PHE A 383 0.36 -5.39 18.14
CA PHE A 383 -0.06 -4.10 17.58
C PHE A 383 -1.38 -4.21 16.80
N GLY A 384 -1.52 -5.20 15.92
CA GLY A 384 -2.76 -5.47 15.19
C GLY A 384 -3.94 -5.77 16.12
N PHE A 385 -3.71 -6.57 17.16
CA PHE A 385 -4.70 -6.83 18.22
C PHE A 385 -5.12 -5.54 18.95
N ALA A 386 -4.17 -4.69 19.32
CA ALA A 386 -4.49 -3.44 20.00
C ALA A 386 -5.29 -2.48 19.11
N ALA A 387 -4.90 -2.36 17.83
CA ALA A 387 -5.55 -1.49 16.87
C ALA A 387 -7.00 -1.89 16.58
N ARG A 388 -7.26 -3.18 16.37
CA ARG A 388 -8.64 -3.66 16.14
C ARG A 388 -9.53 -3.53 17.38
N HIS A 389 -8.97 -3.62 18.60
CA HIS A 389 -9.76 -3.39 19.82
C HIS A 389 -10.25 -1.94 19.87
N VAL A 390 -9.41 -0.98 19.44
CA VAL A 390 -9.83 0.41 19.27
C VAL A 390 -10.84 0.56 18.15
N LEU A 391 -10.59 -0.07 16.99
CA LEU A 391 -11.48 0.00 15.84
C LEU A 391 -12.89 -0.50 16.17
N LYS A 392 -12.99 -1.65 16.85
CA LYS A 392 -14.26 -2.22 17.32
C LYS A 392 -14.95 -1.32 18.34
N HIS A 393 -14.20 -0.73 19.27
CA HIS A 393 -14.81 -0.02 20.40
C HIS A 393 -15.15 1.45 20.13
N TYR A 394 -14.34 2.15 19.32
CA TYR A 394 -14.47 3.58 19.10
C TYR A 394 -14.77 3.96 17.65
N ALA A 395 -14.70 3.00 16.72
CA ALA A 395 -14.93 3.23 15.30
C ALA A 395 -15.99 2.29 14.69
N ASP A 396 -16.75 1.53 15.48
CA ASP A 396 -17.80 0.62 14.99
C ASP A 396 -17.30 -0.36 13.90
N ASN A 397 -16.03 -0.76 14.02
CA ASN A 397 -15.34 -1.55 13.00
C ASN A 397 -15.29 -0.93 11.60
N ASP A 398 -15.48 0.39 11.46
CA ASP A 398 -15.36 1.14 10.20
C ASP A 398 -13.89 1.57 9.96
N PRO A 399 -13.18 0.96 8.99
CA PRO A 399 -11.78 1.28 8.69
C PRO A 399 -11.58 2.70 8.19
N SER A 400 -12.60 3.34 7.62
CA SER A 400 -12.50 4.71 7.10
C SER A 400 -12.28 5.75 8.21
N ARG A 401 -12.62 5.39 9.45
CA ARG A 401 -12.40 6.23 10.62
C ARG A 401 -10.99 6.10 11.20
N PHE A 402 -10.19 5.14 10.75
CA PHE A 402 -8.85 4.96 11.28
C PHE A 402 -7.86 5.89 10.58
N LYS A 403 -7.22 6.80 11.33
CA LYS A 403 -6.27 7.75 10.78
C LYS A 403 -4.82 7.31 11.00
N ALA A 404 -4.44 7.07 12.25
CA ALA A 404 -3.05 6.73 12.57
C ALA A 404 -2.94 5.92 13.86
N ILE A 405 -1.81 5.26 14.04
CA ILE A 405 -1.45 4.55 15.28
C ILE A 405 0.05 4.69 15.55
N LYS A 406 0.39 4.89 16.82
CA LYS A 406 1.77 4.87 17.34
C LYS A 406 1.85 3.86 18.47
N VAL A 407 2.89 3.03 18.52
CA VAL A 407 3.20 2.16 19.66
C VAL A 407 4.68 2.12 19.98
N ARG A 408 5.01 1.81 21.24
CA ARG A 408 6.32 1.31 21.65
C ARG A 408 6.18 -0.10 22.22
N PHE A 409 6.96 -1.03 21.69
CA PHE A 409 7.08 -2.39 22.19
C PHE A 409 7.96 -2.39 23.46
N ALA A 410 7.46 -3.00 24.53
CA ALA A 410 8.10 -2.95 25.85
C ALA A 410 8.58 -4.32 26.33
N LYS A 411 7.75 -5.35 26.23
CA LYS A 411 8.04 -6.72 26.69
C LYS A 411 7.50 -7.73 25.67
N PRO A 412 8.10 -8.94 25.58
CA PRO A 412 7.62 -9.98 24.69
C PRO A 412 6.26 -10.52 25.14
N VAL A 413 5.49 -11.02 24.18
CA VAL A 413 4.24 -11.77 24.40
C VAL A 413 4.49 -13.20 23.94
N MET A 414 4.08 -14.18 24.74
CA MET A 414 4.14 -15.59 24.32
C MET A 414 2.86 -15.98 23.58
N PRO A 415 2.93 -16.74 22.47
CA PRO A 415 1.74 -17.29 21.83
C PRO A 415 0.87 -18.08 22.82
N GLY A 416 -0.43 -17.78 22.87
CA GLY A 416 -1.37 -18.35 23.85
C GLY A 416 -1.66 -17.46 25.07
N GLN A 417 -0.91 -16.39 25.32
CA GLN A 417 -1.17 -15.45 26.43
C GLN A 417 -2.22 -14.41 26.08
N SER A 418 -3.12 -14.07 27.00
CA SER A 418 -4.21 -13.14 26.73
C SER A 418 -3.73 -11.68 26.71
N LEU A 419 -4.02 -10.96 25.63
CA LEU A 419 -3.78 -9.52 25.54
C LEU A 419 -4.96 -8.74 26.13
N GLN A 420 -4.66 -7.84 27.04
CA GLN A 420 -5.59 -6.87 27.60
C GLN A 420 -5.26 -5.47 27.07
N THR A 421 -6.13 -4.92 26.23
CA THR A 421 -5.98 -3.56 25.70
C THR A 421 -6.74 -2.58 26.56
N GLU A 422 -5.95 -1.78 27.23
CA GLU A 422 -6.34 -0.67 28.04
C GLU A 422 -6.49 0.55 27.12
N MET A 423 -7.70 1.11 26.96
CA MET A 423 -7.96 2.34 26.17
C MET A 423 -8.42 3.56 27.02
N TRP A 424 -8.08 4.78 26.61
CA TRP A 424 -8.58 6.05 27.15
C TRP A 424 -8.86 7.04 26.01
N LYS A 425 -10.07 7.61 25.95
CA LYS A 425 -10.48 8.55 24.89
C LYS A 425 -10.15 10.00 25.30
N GLU A 426 -9.51 10.74 24.40
CA GLU A 426 -9.28 12.18 24.48
C GLU A 426 -9.58 12.82 23.12
N GLY A 427 -10.80 13.35 22.96
CA GLY A 427 -11.31 13.79 21.67
C GLY A 427 -11.27 12.67 20.63
N ASN A 428 -10.54 12.89 19.54
CA ASN A 428 -10.38 11.91 18.45
C ASN A 428 -9.17 10.98 18.63
N ARG A 429 -8.40 11.14 19.72
CA ARG A 429 -7.27 10.28 20.04
C ARG A 429 -7.65 9.29 21.13
N ILE A 430 -7.37 8.02 20.88
CA ILE A 430 -7.53 6.94 21.86
C ILE A 430 -6.13 6.54 22.33
N HIS A 431 -5.77 6.91 23.55
CA HIS A 431 -4.54 6.43 24.17
C HIS A 431 -4.70 4.96 24.53
N ILE A 432 -3.67 4.16 24.29
CA ILE A 432 -3.68 2.73 24.55
C ILE A 432 -2.47 2.28 25.34
N GLN A 433 -2.69 1.26 26.17
CA GLN A 433 -1.68 0.43 26.78
C GLN A 433 -2.10 -1.02 26.55
N CYS A 434 -1.15 -1.93 26.35
CA CYS A 434 -1.48 -3.36 26.31
C CYS A 434 -0.67 -4.13 27.33
N LYS A 435 -1.33 -5.08 27.98
CA LYS A 435 -0.72 -5.98 28.95
C LYS A 435 -0.99 -7.44 28.60
N VAL A 436 -0.14 -8.31 29.13
CA VAL A 436 -0.43 -9.75 29.23
C VAL A 436 -1.23 -9.97 30.50
N LYS A 437 -2.46 -10.48 30.38
CA LYS A 437 -3.38 -10.64 31.52
C LYS A 437 -2.79 -11.54 32.61
N GLU A 438 -2.12 -12.61 32.20
CA GLU A 438 -1.59 -13.63 33.09
C GLU A 438 -0.43 -13.14 33.96
N THR A 439 0.28 -12.09 33.54
CA THR A 439 1.50 -11.61 34.22
C THR A 439 1.45 -10.13 34.61
N ASP A 440 0.39 -9.41 34.21
CA ASP A 440 0.27 -7.95 34.24
C ASP A 440 1.42 -7.21 33.54
N ALA A 441 2.23 -7.91 32.75
CA ALA A 441 3.37 -7.33 32.06
C ALA A 441 2.88 -6.39 30.96
N VAL A 442 3.27 -5.12 31.02
CA VAL A 442 2.99 -4.15 29.96
C VAL A 442 3.85 -4.44 28.73
N VAL A 443 3.19 -4.69 27.60
CA VAL A 443 3.81 -5.09 26.33
C VAL A 443 3.78 -4.00 25.27
N LEU A 444 2.76 -3.13 25.29
CA LEU A 444 2.70 -1.90 24.48
C LEU A 444 2.56 -0.68 25.40
N THR A 445 3.40 0.33 25.18
CA THR A 445 3.46 1.57 25.98
C THR A 445 3.47 2.81 25.10
N GLY A 446 3.15 3.97 25.69
CA GLY A 446 3.22 5.28 25.03
C GLY A 446 2.46 5.33 23.71
N ALA A 447 1.37 4.58 23.63
CA ALA A 447 0.69 4.24 22.40
C ALA A 447 -0.63 4.99 22.26
N TYR A 448 -1.04 5.27 21.03
CA TYR A 448 -2.31 5.89 20.72
C TYR A 448 -2.80 5.51 19.32
N VAL A 449 -4.10 5.63 19.11
CA VAL A 449 -4.75 5.59 17.80
C VAL A 449 -5.46 6.93 17.60
N ASP A 450 -5.18 7.59 16.48
CA ASP A 450 -5.98 8.72 16.02
C ASP A 450 -7.09 8.19 15.11
N LEU A 451 -8.31 8.62 15.40
CA LEU A 451 -9.45 8.41 14.54
C LEU A 451 -9.74 9.71 13.78
N HIS A 452 -10.29 9.58 12.57
CA HIS A 452 -11.05 10.67 12.00
C HIS A 452 -12.22 10.93 12.93
N GLY A 453 -12.41 12.20 13.30
CA GLY A 453 -13.46 12.56 14.22
C GLY A 453 -14.81 12.12 13.67
N THR A 454 -15.55 11.37 14.47
CA THR A 454 -16.99 11.56 14.46
C THR A 454 -17.22 12.97 14.93
N SER A 455 -17.90 13.80 14.16
CA SER A 455 -18.77 14.80 14.76
C SER A 455 -19.52 14.09 15.90
N GLU A 456 -19.17 14.41 17.15
CA GLU A 456 -19.80 13.74 18.29
C GLU A 456 -21.30 14.05 18.24
N GLY A 457 -22.10 13.00 18.06
CA GLY A 457 -23.55 13.06 17.85
C GLY A 457 -23.88 12.52 16.47
N GLY A 458 -24.53 11.35 16.40
CA GLY A 458 -24.83 10.62 15.15
C GLY A 458 -25.05 11.56 13.97
N GLY A 459 -24.06 11.59 13.07
CA GLY A 459 -23.81 12.71 12.16
C GLY A 459 -25.01 13.09 11.32
N LEU A 460 -25.11 14.37 11.01
CA LEU A 460 -26.06 14.90 10.05
C LEU A 460 -25.46 14.69 8.65
N GLN A 461 -26.22 14.10 7.72
CA GLN A 461 -25.82 13.92 6.32
C GLN A 461 -25.42 15.26 5.67
N SER A 462 -26.08 16.34 6.08
CA SER A 462 -25.78 17.71 5.68
C SER A 462 -24.35 18.17 5.99
N GLU A 463 -23.65 17.58 6.97
CA GLU A 463 -22.27 17.98 7.31
C GLU A 463 -21.29 17.76 6.14
N LEU A 464 -21.48 16.69 5.35
CA LEU A 464 -20.66 16.42 4.16
C LEU A 464 -20.82 17.52 3.11
N VAL A 465 -22.06 18.00 2.92
CA VAL A 465 -22.36 19.08 1.98
C VAL A 465 -21.76 20.40 2.47
N PHE A 466 -21.84 20.72 3.76
CA PHE A 466 -21.21 21.93 4.29
C PHE A 466 -19.67 21.88 4.24
N ALA A 467 -19.06 20.71 4.44
CA ALA A 467 -17.62 20.53 4.25
C ALA A 467 -17.20 20.79 2.79
N GLU A 468 -18.00 20.31 1.83
CA GLU A 468 -17.81 20.52 0.41
C GLU A 468 -17.96 22.00 0.00
N ILE A 469 -19.03 22.67 0.47
CA ILE A 469 -19.23 24.11 0.28
C ILE A 469 -18.03 24.89 0.84
N GLY A 470 -17.54 24.49 2.01
CA GLY A 470 -16.38 25.12 2.64
C GLY A 470 -15.10 25.00 1.81
N ARG A 471 -14.90 23.88 1.09
CA ARG A 471 -13.77 23.72 0.16
C ARG A 471 -13.92 24.64 -1.04
N ARG A 472 -15.10 24.67 -1.66
CA ARG A 472 -15.37 25.52 -2.83
C ARG A 472 -15.18 27.01 -2.53
N ILE A 473 -15.60 27.47 -1.35
CA ILE A 473 -15.41 28.86 -0.94
C ILE A 473 -13.92 29.21 -0.84
N LYS A 474 -13.03 28.28 -0.49
CA LYS A 474 -11.58 28.54 -0.52
C LYS A 474 -11.07 28.77 -1.93
N ASP A 475 -11.61 28.05 -2.91
CA ASP A 475 -11.11 28.07 -4.29
C ASP A 475 -11.71 29.23 -5.10
N THR A 476 -13.01 29.50 -4.96
CA THR A 476 -13.74 30.49 -5.78
C THR A 476 -14.44 31.59 -4.98
N GLY A 477 -14.15 31.70 -3.68
CA GLY A 477 -14.91 32.56 -2.76
C GLY A 477 -14.89 34.04 -3.11
N SER A 478 -13.80 34.58 -3.67
CA SER A 478 -13.72 35.99 -4.09
C SER A 478 -14.70 36.34 -5.22
N GLU A 479 -15.00 35.39 -6.13
CA GLU A 479 -16.03 35.56 -7.15
C GLU A 479 -17.43 35.40 -6.59
N LEU A 480 -17.61 34.45 -5.67
CA LEU A 480 -18.90 34.20 -5.01
C LEU A 480 -19.31 35.39 -4.15
N VAL A 481 -18.39 36.02 -3.41
CA VAL A 481 -18.65 37.24 -2.62
C VAL A 481 -19.17 38.37 -3.52
N LYS A 482 -18.54 38.60 -4.69
CA LYS A 482 -18.98 39.63 -5.65
C LYS A 482 -20.39 39.38 -6.19
N LYS A 483 -20.75 38.13 -6.46
CA LYS A 483 -22.06 37.76 -7.04
C LYS A 483 -23.17 37.75 -5.98
N VAL A 484 -22.85 37.29 -4.76
CA VAL A 484 -23.84 36.99 -3.73
C VAL A 484 -24.03 38.15 -2.76
N ASN A 485 -22.94 38.66 -2.17
CA ASN A 485 -22.90 39.78 -1.21
C ASN A 485 -23.88 39.64 -0.03
N ALA A 486 -23.85 38.50 0.66
CA ALA A 486 -24.75 38.20 1.78
C ALA A 486 -24.16 37.15 2.75
N VAL A 487 -24.64 37.17 3.99
CA VAL A 487 -24.36 36.13 5.01
C VAL A 487 -25.59 35.24 5.21
N PHE A 488 -25.41 33.93 5.04
CA PHE A 488 -26.47 32.93 5.19
C PHE A 488 -26.25 32.10 6.46
N GLY A 489 -27.26 32.09 7.34
CA GLY A 489 -27.35 31.17 8.47
C GLY A 489 -28.11 29.90 8.11
N TRP A 490 -27.70 28.77 8.67
CA TRP A 490 -28.37 27.48 8.53
C TRP A 490 -28.59 26.85 9.88
N GLU A 491 -29.80 26.37 10.11
CA GLU A 491 -30.23 25.63 11.30
C GLU A 491 -30.73 24.27 10.82
N ILE A 492 -29.86 23.26 10.92
CA ILE A 492 -30.20 21.88 10.55
C ILE A 492 -30.82 21.20 11.77
N THR A 493 -32.02 20.65 11.60
CA THR A 493 -32.76 19.97 12.65
C THR A 493 -32.73 18.45 12.46
N LYS A 494 -32.78 17.71 13.58
CA LYS A 494 -32.95 16.25 13.61
C LYS A 494 -34.03 15.96 14.65
N ALA A 495 -35.07 15.20 14.29
CA ALA A 495 -36.25 14.97 15.15
C ALA A 495 -37.03 16.24 15.58
N GLY A 496 -36.95 17.33 14.81
CA GLY A 496 -38.07 18.26 14.64
C GLY A 496 -38.28 19.43 15.62
N LYS A 497 -37.41 19.73 16.60
CA LYS A 497 -37.61 20.93 17.45
C LYS A 497 -36.38 21.79 17.78
N ASN A 498 -35.17 21.22 17.90
CA ASN A 498 -33.94 21.98 18.12
C ASN A 498 -32.96 21.82 16.95
N PRO A 499 -32.18 22.86 16.58
CA PRO A 499 -31.09 22.71 15.62
C PRO A 499 -30.07 21.71 16.16
N ALA A 500 -29.90 20.60 15.47
CA ALA A 500 -28.85 19.62 15.71
C ALA A 500 -27.48 20.16 15.23
N ALA A 501 -27.47 21.06 14.24
CA ALA A 501 -26.29 21.85 13.89
C ALA A 501 -26.68 23.24 13.38
N GLN A 502 -25.75 24.18 13.55
CA GLN A 502 -25.83 25.49 12.94
C GLN A 502 -24.59 25.73 12.08
N TRP A 503 -24.79 26.37 10.93
CA TRP A 503 -23.72 26.73 10.01
C TRP A 503 -23.90 28.16 9.53
N THR A 504 -22.79 28.81 9.26
CA THR A 504 -22.78 30.15 8.67
C THR A 504 -21.92 30.14 7.42
N ILE A 505 -22.49 30.68 6.35
CA ILE A 505 -21.83 30.92 5.07
C ILE A 505 -21.74 32.44 4.89
N ASP A 506 -20.56 33.00 5.08
CA ASP A 506 -20.29 34.41 4.83
C ASP A 506 -19.80 34.57 3.39
N LEU A 507 -20.65 35.13 2.52
CA LEU A 507 -20.28 35.55 1.16
C LEU A 507 -20.44 37.06 1.01
N LYS A 508 -20.16 37.80 2.08
CA LYS A 508 -20.23 39.26 2.15
C LYS A 508 -18.85 39.86 2.45
N ASN A 509 -18.08 39.18 3.28
CA ASN A 509 -16.81 39.68 3.80
C ASN A 509 -15.61 38.89 3.25
N GLY A 510 -14.49 39.59 3.02
CA GLY A 510 -13.23 38.98 2.59
C GLY A 510 -13.35 38.16 1.31
N ASN A 511 -12.73 36.97 1.30
CA ASN A 511 -12.85 35.98 0.23
C ASN A 511 -13.98 34.97 0.49
N GLY A 512 -14.89 35.29 1.41
CA GLY A 512 -15.92 34.38 1.86
C GLY A 512 -15.40 33.31 2.84
N SER A 513 -16.28 32.79 3.67
CA SER A 513 -15.94 31.75 4.63
C SER A 513 -17.15 30.89 5.00
N LEU A 514 -16.86 29.67 5.46
CA LEU A 514 -17.84 28.78 6.06
C LEU A 514 -17.35 28.38 7.45
N HIS A 515 -18.21 28.51 8.44
CA HIS A 515 -17.91 28.05 9.80
C HIS A 515 -19.11 27.39 10.46
N ARG A 516 -18.83 26.49 11.40
CA ARG A 516 -19.83 25.84 12.24
C ARG A 516 -20.20 26.77 13.40
N GLY A 517 -21.48 26.80 13.75
CA GLY A 517 -22.03 27.67 14.79
C GLY A 517 -22.81 28.87 14.25
N PRO A 518 -23.56 29.54 15.13
CA PRO A 518 -24.31 30.73 14.76
C PRO A 518 -23.37 31.86 14.35
N TYR A 519 -23.82 32.71 13.44
CA TYR A 519 -23.07 33.91 13.08
C TYR A 519 -22.98 34.85 14.29
N SER A 520 -21.80 35.42 14.53
CA SER A 520 -21.59 36.37 15.64
C SER A 520 -22.33 37.70 15.44
N GLY A 521 -22.80 37.99 14.23
CA GLY A 521 -23.67 39.12 13.90
C GLY A 521 -25.07 38.71 13.43
N LYS A 522 -25.80 39.61 12.79
CA LYS A 522 -27.10 39.29 12.17
C LYS A 522 -26.88 38.72 10.76
N ALA A 523 -27.20 37.44 10.55
CA ALA A 523 -27.24 36.86 9.21
C ALA A 523 -28.30 37.58 8.36
N ASP A 524 -28.01 37.82 7.08
CA ASP A 524 -28.93 38.51 6.18
C ASP A 524 -30.17 37.63 5.89
N VAL A 525 -29.98 36.30 5.87
CA VAL A 525 -31.04 35.31 5.78
C VAL A 525 -30.66 34.05 6.57
N THR A 526 -31.63 33.36 7.18
CA THR A 526 -31.44 32.12 7.92
C THR A 526 -32.44 31.06 7.46
N PHE A 527 -31.93 29.87 7.16
CA PHE A 527 -32.73 28.70 6.77
C PHE A 527 -32.84 27.73 7.94
N THR A 528 -34.03 27.18 8.17
CA THR A 528 -34.25 26.07 9.08
C THR A 528 -34.85 24.91 8.31
N VAL A 529 -34.22 23.73 8.37
CA VAL A 529 -34.62 22.55 7.59
C VAL A 529 -34.22 21.27 8.33
N SER A 530 -34.91 20.16 8.08
CA SER A 530 -34.47 18.85 8.56
C SER A 530 -33.22 18.39 7.82
N ASP A 531 -32.41 17.54 8.44
CA ASP A 531 -31.24 16.95 7.78
C ASP A 531 -31.65 16.17 6.52
N GLU A 532 -32.74 15.42 6.60
CA GLU A 532 -33.27 14.63 5.50
C GLU A 532 -33.78 15.52 4.34
N ASP A 533 -34.62 16.53 4.61
CA ASP A 533 -35.15 17.43 3.57
C ASP A 533 -34.04 18.29 2.95
N PHE A 534 -33.00 18.65 3.72
CA PHE A 534 -31.84 19.37 3.19
C PHE A 534 -31.11 18.53 2.13
N MET A 535 -30.92 17.24 2.38
CA MET A 535 -30.30 16.35 1.41
C MET A 535 -31.15 16.17 0.15
N GLU A 536 -32.47 16.08 0.29
CA GLU A 536 -33.37 16.04 -0.88
C GLU A 536 -33.28 17.33 -1.72
N VAL A 537 -33.14 18.48 -1.07
CA VAL A 537 -32.97 19.77 -1.75
C VAL A 537 -31.64 19.83 -2.50
N VAL A 538 -30.54 19.42 -1.87
CA VAL A 538 -29.19 19.41 -2.48
C VAL A 538 -29.12 18.43 -3.67
N GLN A 539 -29.75 17.26 -3.54
CA GLN A 539 -29.83 16.26 -4.61
C GLN A 539 -30.83 16.62 -5.73
N GLY A 540 -31.53 17.76 -5.60
CA GLY A 540 -32.55 18.19 -6.57
C GLY A 540 -33.85 17.37 -6.56
N LYS A 541 -34.01 16.45 -5.60
CA LYS A 541 -35.22 15.63 -5.42
C LYS A 541 -36.38 16.44 -4.84
N LEU A 542 -36.09 17.42 -3.99
CA LEU A 542 -37.05 18.34 -3.42
C LEU A 542 -36.82 19.76 -3.93
N ASN A 543 -37.81 20.33 -4.60
CA ASN A 543 -37.73 21.71 -5.06
C ASN A 543 -37.75 22.70 -3.85
N PRO A 544 -36.80 23.65 -3.75
CA PRO A 544 -36.71 24.57 -2.61
C PRO A 544 -37.96 25.44 -2.38
N GLN A 545 -38.63 25.87 -3.46
CA GLN A 545 -39.86 26.68 -3.35
C GLN A 545 -41.01 25.84 -2.80
N LYS A 546 -41.16 24.58 -3.25
CA LYS A 546 -42.14 23.64 -2.70
C LYS A 546 -41.84 23.30 -1.24
N ALA A 547 -40.57 23.12 -0.87
CA ALA A 547 -40.15 22.89 0.51
C ALA A 547 -40.52 24.09 1.41
N PHE A 548 -40.41 25.32 0.89
CA PHE A 548 -40.80 26.52 1.61
C PHE A 548 -42.32 26.60 1.83
N PHE A 549 -43.13 26.46 0.78
CA PHE A 549 -44.60 26.53 0.90
C PHE A 549 -45.21 25.39 1.74
N SER A 550 -44.56 24.22 1.78
CA SER A 550 -44.98 23.10 2.64
C SER A 550 -44.51 23.21 4.09
N GLY A 551 -43.70 24.23 4.43
CA GLY A 551 -43.18 24.45 5.77
C GLY A 551 -41.99 23.56 6.17
N LYS A 552 -41.48 22.72 5.25
CA LYS A 552 -40.29 21.88 5.42
C LYS A 552 -38.99 22.67 5.45
N LEU A 553 -38.93 23.75 4.66
CA LEU A 553 -37.85 24.74 4.67
C LEU A 553 -38.41 26.06 5.20
N LYS A 554 -37.91 26.54 6.33
CA LYS A 554 -38.30 27.85 6.88
C LYS A 554 -37.22 28.87 6.58
N VAL A 555 -37.61 30.09 6.22
CA VAL A 555 -36.70 31.18 5.90
C VAL A 555 -37.03 32.38 6.80
N ARG A 556 -36.00 32.94 7.44
CA ARG A 556 -36.09 34.17 8.24
C ARG A 556 -35.08 35.19 7.72
N GLY A 557 -35.40 36.48 7.81
CA GLY A 557 -34.55 37.56 7.29
C GLY A 557 -34.97 38.03 5.89
N ASN A 558 -34.01 38.45 5.07
CA ASN A 558 -34.28 38.98 3.73
C ASN A 558 -34.54 37.84 2.73
N ILE A 559 -35.82 37.54 2.52
CA ILE A 559 -36.27 36.43 1.66
C ILE A 559 -35.79 36.59 0.21
N MET A 560 -35.60 37.81 -0.31
CA MET A 560 -35.09 38.00 -1.67
C MET A 560 -33.67 37.45 -1.86
N LEU A 561 -32.84 37.47 -0.80
CA LEU A 561 -31.51 36.89 -0.84
C LEU A 561 -31.54 35.36 -0.86
N SER A 562 -32.64 34.72 -0.45
CA SER A 562 -32.77 33.26 -0.55
C SER A 562 -32.79 32.75 -1.99
N GLN A 563 -33.18 33.59 -2.97
CA GLN A 563 -33.16 33.23 -4.39
C GLN A 563 -31.73 33.08 -4.93
N LYS A 564 -30.74 33.71 -4.29
CA LYS A 564 -29.31 33.56 -4.66
C LYS A 564 -28.71 32.24 -4.19
N LEU A 565 -29.44 31.45 -3.40
CA LEU A 565 -28.99 30.16 -2.90
C LEU A 565 -28.68 29.17 -4.03
N GLU A 566 -29.41 29.23 -5.14
CA GLU A 566 -29.12 28.40 -6.31
C GLU A 566 -27.68 28.61 -6.80
N VAL A 567 -27.12 29.82 -6.72
CA VAL A 567 -25.72 30.06 -7.12
C VAL A 567 -24.73 29.26 -6.27
N ILE A 568 -25.09 28.95 -5.02
CA ILE A 568 -24.28 28.15 -4.10
C ILE A 568 -24.54 26.65 -4.33
N LEU A 569 -25.80 26.25 -4.60
CA LEU A 569 -26.21 24.84 -4.64
C LEU A 569 -26.26 24.18 -6.04
N LYS A 570 -26.34 24.95 -7.12
CA LYS A 570 -26.72 24.46 -8.47
C LYS A 570 -25.74 23.50 -9.13
N ASP A 571 -24.47 23.46 -8.71
CA ASP A 571 -23.49 22.50 -9.23
C ASP A 571 -23.46 21.16 -8.46
N TYR A 572 -24.23 21.02 -7.37
CA TYR A 572 -24.34 19.77 -6.61
C TYR A 572 -25.43 18.82 -7.14
N ALA A 573 -26.28 19.27 -8.06
CA ALA A 573 -27.29 18.43 -8.70
C ALA A 573 -26.71 17.42 -9.73
N LYS A 574 -25.38 17.32 -9.84
CA LYS A 574 -24.65 16.37 -10.70
C LYS A 574 -23.79 15.36 -9.92
N LEU A 575 -23.96 15.28 -8.60
CA LEU A 575 -23.38 14.21 -7.77
C LEU A 575 -24.25 12.96 -7.79
#